data_AF-A0A9E2CKB9-F1
#
_entry.id   AF-A0A9E2CKB9-F1
#
_cell.length_a   1.000
_cell.length_b   1.000
_cell.length_c   1.000
_cell.angle_alpha   90.00
_cell.angle_beta   90.00
_cell.angle_gamma   90.00
#
_symmetry.space_group_name_H-M   'P 1'
#
loop_
_entity.id
_entity.type
_entity.pdbx_description
1 polymer ?
#
loop_
_entity_poly.entity_id
_entity_poly.type
_entity_poly.pdbx_seq_one_letter_code
_entity_poly.pdbx_strand_id
1 'polypeptide(L)'
;MDYAAARIIDANLNRAREALRVMEEYARFHLDDRSLTAAIKEVRHELAQVGSDLEAGYAVEDRGDSAPAKARGSLIAHRDIVGDVGRAITTPQEGARSDAPQVALAAGKRLGEALRAIEEYGKIMDPSLAARVEQLRYRGYELERRLHLTARARERFGRTRLYVLITESLCRDDWFATAEAALEGGADCLQLREKNLPDRELLGRAQRLAGLCREHGALFIV
;
A
#
# COMPACT_ATOMS: atom_id res chain seq x y z
N MET A 1 -16.46 21.27 21.45
CA MET A 1 -16.16 20.51 20.22
C MET A 1 -17.43 20.38 19.42
N ASP A 2 -17.37 20.49 18.08
CA ASP A 2 -18.48 20.06 17.24
C ASP A 2 -18.63 18.53 17.37
N TYR A 3 -19.71 18.11 18.00
CA TYR A 3 -20.02 16.70 18.25
C TYR A 3 -20.07 15.88 16.95
N ALA A 4 -20.51 16.49 15.84
CA ALA A 4 -20.53 15.82 14.54
C ALA A 4 -19.10 15.56 14.01
N ALA A 5 -18.20 16.54 14.11
CA ALA A 5 -16.80 16.36 13.69
C ALA A 5 -16.10 15.25 14.48
N ALA A 6 -16.33 15.16 15.80
CA ALA A 6 -15.79 14.11 16.66
C ALA A 6 -16.22 12.71 16.21
N ARG A 7 -17.53 12.53 15.92
CA ARG A 7 -18.11 11.29 15.40
C ARG A 7 -17.47 10.86 14.08
N ILE A 8 -17.26 11.83 13.19
CA ILE A 8 -16.70 11.57 11.87
C ILE A 8 -15.23 11.14 11.98
N ILE A 9 -14.45 11.79 12.86
CA ILE A 9 -13.05 11.42 13.09
C ILE A 9 -12.95 10.01 13.69
N ASP A 10 -13.73 9.66 14.70
CA ASP A 10 -13.71 8.30 15.28
C ASP A 10 -14.05 7.22 14.22
N ALA A 11 -15.13 7.42 13.46
CA ALA A 11 -15.55 6.49 12.44
C ALA A 11 -14.45 6.26 11.39
N ASN A 12 -13.76 7.33 10.96
CA ASN A 12 -12.71 7.22 9.97
C ASN A 12 -11.38 6.70 10.56
N LEU A 13 -11.07 6.96 11.83
CA LEU A 13 -9.94 6.30 12.52
C LEU A 13 -10.15 4.79 12.54
N ASN A 14 -11.38 4.33 12.78
CA ASN A 14 -11.69 2.91 12.72
C ASN A 14 -11.50 2.32 11.31
N ARG A 15 -12.07 2.96 10.29
CA ARG A 15 -11.94 2.54 8.87
C ARG A 15 -10.48 2.51 8.42
N ALA A 16 -9.69 3.50 8.79
CA ALA A 16 -8.27 3.56 8.45
C ALA A 16 -7.48 2.43 9.12
N ARG A 17 -7.75 2.10 10.39
CA ARG A 17 -7.12 0.95 11.07
C ARG A 17 -7.48 -0.38 10.41
N GLU A 18 -8.74 -0.59 10.06
CA GLU A 18 -9.20 -1.80 9.36
C GLU A 18 -8.53 -1.94 7.99
N ALA A 19 -8.47 -0.85 7.22
CA ALA A 19 -7.80 -0.83 5.93
C ALA A 19 -6.30 -1.19 6.05
N LEU A 20 -5.58 -0.57 6.98
CA LEU A 20 -4.18 -0.88 7.27
C LEU A 20 -3.99 -2.34 7.69
N ARG A 21 -4.93 -2.91 8.46
CA ARG A 21 -4.87 -4.31 8.86
C ARG A 21 -4.97 -5.26 7.67
N VAL A 22 -5.92 -5.01 6.76
CA VAL A 22 -6.07 -5.81 5.53
C VAL A 22 -4.82 -5.71 4.66
N MET A 23 -4.27 -4.51 4.49
CA MET A 23 -3.02 -4.28 3.76
C MET A 23 -1.83 -5.04 4.38
N GLU A 24 -1.69 -4.99 5.71
CA GLU A 24 -0.61 -5.68 6.45
C GLU A 24 -0.72 -7.21 6.32
N GLU A 25 -1.93 -7.76 6.45
CA GLU A 25 -2.14 -9.21 6.33
C GLU A 25 -1.85 -9.71 4.92
N TYR A 26 -2.23 -8.94 3.89
CA TYR A 26 -1.83 -9.25 2.53
C TYR A 26 -0.31 -9.19 2.34
N ALA A 27 0.35 -8.14 2.83
CA ALA A 27 1.81 -8.03 2.78
C ALA A 27 2.51 -9.20 3.49
N ARG A 28 1.99 -9.61 4.64
CA ARG A 28 2.59 -10.62 5.51
C ARG A 28 2.36 -12.04 5.02
N PHE A 29 1.13 -12.36 4.63
CA PHE A 29 0.71 -13.75 4.40
C PHE A 29 0.57 -14.11 2.93
N HIS A 30 0.39 -13.13 2.04
CA HIS A 30 0.33 -13.38 0.60
C HIS A 30 1.64 -12.98 -0.09
N LEU A 31 2.22 -11.86 0.32
CA LEU A 31 3.47 -11.35 -0.27
C LEU A 31 4.73 -11.70 0.54
N ASP A 32 4.64 -12.36 1.70
CA ASP A 32 5.79 -12.64 2.60
C ASP A 32 6.82 -11.49 2.70
N ASP A 33 6.36 -10.24 2.60
CA ASP A 33 7.22 -9.08 2.43
C ASP A 33 7.41 -8.41 3.79
N ARG A 34 8.56 -8.71 4.40
CA ARG A 34 8.92 -8.18 5.73
C ARG A 34 9.00 -6.66 5.75
N SER A 35 9.51 -6.05 4.68
CA SER A 35 9.70 -4.60 4.61
C SER A 35 8.35 -3.87 4.53
N LEU A 36 7.45 -4.33 3.66
CA LEU A 36 6.10 -3.81 3.56
C LEU A 36 5.30 -4.03 4.84
N THR A 37 5.39 -5.23 5.41
CA THR A 37 4.73 -5.54 6.69
C THR A 37 5.15 -4.56 7.78
N ALA A 38 6.45 -4.32 7.93
CA ALA A 38 6.97 -3.38 8.92
C ALA A 38 6.50 -1.94 8.67
N ALA A 39 6.59 -1.46 7.42
CA ALA A 39 6.19 -0.10 7.08
C ALA A 39 4.68 0.15 7.28
N ILE A 40 3.83 -0.83 6.96
CA ILE A 40 2.37 -0.74 7.22
C ILE A 40 2.10 -0.76 8.73
N LYS A 41 2.82 -1.61 9.47
CA LYS A 41 2.71 -1.68 10.93
C LYS A 41 3.08 -0.35 11.61
N GLU A 42 4.12 0.33 11.14
CA GLU A 42 4.54 1.66 11.61
C GLU A 42 3.42 2.68 11.42
N VAL A 43 2.87 2.80 10.20
CA VAL A 43 1.75 3.71 9.92
C VAL A 43 0.55 3.38 10.81
N ARG A 44 0.27 2.10 11.07
CA ARG A 44 -0.80 1.70 12.00
C ARG A 44 -0.53 2.13 13.43
N HIS A 45 0.70 2.01 13.92
CA HIS A 45 1.06 2.46 15.27
C HIS A 45 0.94 3.97 15.40
N GLU A 46 1.41 4.72 14.41
CA GLU A 46 1.29 6.18 14.41
C GLU A 46 -0.16 6.65 14.31
N LEU A 47 -0.99 6.00 13.50
CA LEU A 47 -2.43 6.28 13.46
C LEU A 47 -3.10 5.99 14.81
N ALA A 48 -2.71 4.91 15.50
CA ALA A 48 -3.21 4.61 16.84
C ALA A 48 -2.76 5.66 17.87
N GLN A 49 -1.53 6.18 17.74
CA GLN A 49 -1.04 7.27 18.57
C GLN A 49 -1.82 8.56 18.32
N VAL A 50 -2.09 8.90 17.05
CA VAL A 50 -2.95 10.03 16.69
C VAL A 50 -4.32 9.92 17.37
N GLY A 51 -4.95 8.75 17.31
CA GLY A 51 -6.23 8.51 18.00
C GLY A 51 -6.11 8.68 19.52
N SER A 52 -5.04 8.18 20.12
CA SER A 52 -4.82 8.27 21.57
C SER A 52 -4.54 9.70 22.02
N ASP A 53 -3.77 10.47 21.25
CA ASP A 53 -3.47 11.89 21.54
C ASP A 53 -4.74 12.74 21.46
N LEU A 54 -5.62 12.44 20.50
CA LEU A 54 -6.94 13.07 20.43
C LEU A 54 -7.74 12.79 21.70
N GLU A 55 -7.87 11.53 22.11
CA GLU A 55 -8.59 11.18 23.35
C GLU A 55 -7.99 11.88 24.58
N ALA A 56 -6.65 11.94 24.68
CA ALA A 56 -5.95 12.58 25.79
C ALA A 56 -6.12 14.11 25.80
N GLY A 57 -6.02 14.76 24.64
CA GLY A 57 -6.21 16.22 24.50
C GLY A 57 -7.64 16.69 24.77
N TYR A 58 -8.60 15.77 24.77
CA TYR A 58 -10.02 16.05 25.03
C TYR A 58 -10.52 15.59 26.39
N ALA A 59 -9.66 15.08 27.27
CA ALA A 59 -10.00 14.91 28.68
C ALA A 59 -10.19 16.30 29.33
N VAL A 60 -11.42 16.81 29.33
CA VAL A 60 -11.78 18.13 29.86
C VAL A 60 -11.46 18.23 31.36
N GLU A 61 -10.76 19.32 31.72
CA GLU A 61 -10.66 19.85 33.09
C GLU A 61 -12.06 20.02 33.70
N ASP A 62 -12.19 19.50 34.92
CA ASP A 62 -13.36 19.47 35.79
C ASP A 62 -14.32 20.68 35.65
N ARG A 63 -15.33 20.59 34.76
CA ARG A 63 -16.54 21.40 34.87
C ARG A 63 -17.46 20.67 35.82
N GLY A 64 -17.50 21.17 37.06
CA GLY A 64 -18.14 20.65 38.29
C GLY A 64 -19.59 20.14 38.24
N ASP A 65 -19.93 19.27 37.29
CA ASP A 65 -21.18 18.53 37.23
C ASP A 65 -20.89 17.02 37.22
N SER A 66 -20.82 16.48 38.44
CA SER A 66 -21.18 15.15 38.98
C SER A 66 -21.28 13.89 38.08
N ALA A 67 -20.67 13.88 36.89
CA ALA A 67 -20.48 12.69 36.07
C ALA A 67 -18.98 12.38 35.99
N PRO A 68 -18.58 11.12 36.24
CA PRO A 68 -17.17 10.77 36.41
C PRO A 68 -16.34 11.11 35.19
N ALA A 69 -15.25 11.86 35.41
CA ALA A 69 -14.33 12.42 34.42
C ALA A 69 -13.73 11.41 33.41
N LYS A 70 -13.91 10.09 33.61
CA LYS A 70 -13.45 9.03 32.71
C LYS A 70 -14.35 8.75 31.50
N ALA A 71 -15.59 9.26 31.48
CA ALA A 71 -16.55 8.91 30.42
C ALA A 71 -16.62 9.93 29.26
N ARG A 72 -15.96 11.09 29.37
CA ARG A 72 -16.16 12.23 28.46
C ARG A 72 -15.00 12.51 27.48
N GLY A 73 -13.90 11.75 27.56
CA GLY A 73 -12.70 11.95 26.73
C GLY A 73 -12.41 10.85 25.71
N SER A 74 -13.31 9.86 25.53
CA SER A 74 -13.07 8.78 24.57
C SER A 74 -13.82 9.02 23.26
N LEU A 75 -13.12 8.90 22.13
CA LEU A 75 -13.71 8.93 20.80
C LEU A 75 -14.79 7.84 20.64
N ILE A 76 -14.64 6.73 21.37
CA ILE A 76 -15.63 5.66 21.46
C ILE A 76 -16.97 6.17 22.02
N ALA A 77 -16.98 7.14 22.92
CA ALA A 77 -18.21 7.69 23.51
C ALA A 77 -19.08 8.41 22.48
N HIS A 78 -18.52 8.77 21.32
CA HIS A 78 -19.24 9.39 20.21
C HIS A 78 -19.78 8.36 19.21
N ARG A 79 -19.49 7.06 19.36
CA ARG A 79 -20.04 6.01 18.50
C ARG A 79 -21.53 5.86 18.73
N ASP A 80 -22.30 6.29 17.75
CA ASP A 80 -23.73 6.05 17.69
C ASP A 80 -24.00 5.05 16.56
N ILE A 81 -23.88 3.77 16.91
CA ILE A 81 -24.08 2.62 16.01
C ILE A 81 -25.56 2.46 15.65
N VAL A 82 -26.46 2.85 16.56
CA VAL A 82 -27.91 2.67 16.39
C VAL A 82 -28.49 3.77 15.48
N GLY A 83 -28.01 5.00 15.60
CA GLY A 83 -28.38 6.14 14.77
C GLY A 83 -27.48 6.36 13.55
N ASP A 84 -26.56 5.43 13.24
CA ASP A 84 -25.75 5.50 12.02
C ASP A 84 -26.63 5.27 10.78
N VAL A 85 -26.98 6.36 10.12
CA VAL A 85 -27.78 6.36 8.88
C VAL A 85 -27.08 5.67 7.71
N GLY A 86 -25.75 5.51 7.76
CA GLY A 86 -24.96 4.81 6.74
C GLY A 86 -25.01 3.28 6.88
N ARG A 87 -25.43 2.75 8.03
CA ARG A 87 -25.39 1.31 8.34
C ARG A 87 -26.13 0.43 7.35
N ALA A 88 -27.26 0.90 6.84
CA ALA A 88 -28.14 0.13 5.94
C ALA A 88 -27.87 0.40 4.46
N ILE A 89 -26.97 1.35 4.14
CA ILE A 89 -26.66 1.73 2.77
C ILE A 89 -25.59 0.77 2.27
N THR A 90 -25.99 -0.15 1.40
CA THR A 90 -25.07 -1.04 0.68
C THR A 90 -25.18 -0.74 -0.80
N THR A 91 -24.06 -0.86 -1.51
CA THR A 91 -24.06 -0.75 -2.97
C THR A 91 -23.79 -2.12 -3.60
N PRO A 92 -24.37 -2.43 -4.78
CA PRO A 92 -24.12 -3.70 -5.46
C PRO A 92 -22.63 -3.97 -5.74
N GLN A 93 -21.82 -2.90 -5.82
CA GLN A 93 -20.38 -2.93 -6.07
C GLN A 93 -19.57 -3.40 -4.84
N GLU A 94 -20.17 -3.49 -3.65
CA GLU A 94 -19.50 -4.01 -2.45
C GLU A 94 -19.42 -5.54 -2.39
N GLY A 95 -20.20 -6.25 -3.22
CA GLY A 95 -20.45 -7.69 -3.10
C GLY A 95 -19.42 -8.62 -3.75
N ALA A 96 -18.47 -8.13 -4.54
CA ALA A 96 -17.53 -8.99 -5.24
C ALA A 96 -16.11 -8.40 -5.33
N ARG A 97 -15.12 -9.23 -5.01
CA ARG A 97 -13.69 -9.00 -5.29
C ARG A 97 -13.14 -10.30 -5.89
N SER A 98 -12.31 -10.21 -6.93
CA SER A 98 -11.88 -11.43 -7.65
C SER A 98 -10.72 -12.16 -6.97
N ASP A 99 -9.85 -11.43 -6.26
CA ASP A 99 -8.60 -11.98 -5.72
C ASP A 99 -8.06 -11.17 -4.52
N ALA A 100 -7.05 -11.73 -3.84
CA ALA A 100 -6.41 -11.11 -2.69
C ALA A 100 -5.71 -9.76 -3.00
N PRO A 101 -4.99 -9.58 -4.13
CA PRO A 101 -4.48 -8.27 -4.53
C PRO A 101 -5.57 -7.18 -4.60
N GLN A 102 -6.73 -7.46 -5.21
CA GLN A 102 -7.83 -6.50 -5.29
C GLN A 102 -8.40 -6.13 -3.92
N VAL A 103 -8.46 -7.08 -2.98
CA VAL A 103 -8.86 -6.81 -1.59
C VAL A 103 -7.91 -5.80 -0.95
N ALA A 104 -6.60 -6.02 -1.07
CA ALA A 104 -5.59 -5.14 -0.49
C ALA A 104 -5.55 -3.75 -1.14
N LEU A 105 -5.69 -3.66 -2.47
CA LEU A 105 -5.73 -2.38 -3.18
C LEU A 105 -7.01 -1.59 -2.86
N ALA A 106 -8.16 -2.26 -2.75
CA ALA A 106 -9.40 -1.61 -2.30
C ALA A 106 -9.26 -1.10 -0.85
N ALA A 107 -8.57 -1.82 0.02
CA ALA A 107 -8.25 -1.34 1.36
C ALA A 107 -7.36 -0.09 1.32
N GLY A 108 -6.33 -0.04 0.47
CA GLY A 108 -5.49 1.15 0.28
C GLY A 108 -6.28 2.40 -0.12
N LYS A 109 -7.21 2.27 -1.08
CA LYS A 109 -8.10 3.38 -1.46
C LYS A 109 -8.96 3.87 -0.30
N ARG A 110 -9.58 2.94 0.43
CA ARG A 110 -10.39 3.26 1.63
C ARG A 110 -9.56 3.91 2.74
N LEU A 111 -8.30 3.52 2.91
CA LEU A 111 -7.37 4.18 3.82
C LEU A 111 -7.19 5.65 3.43
N GLY A 112 -6.96 5.92 2.14
CA GLY A 112 -6.83 7.28 1.61
C GLY A 112 -8.07 8.14 1.90
N GLU A 113 -9.26 7.61 1.62
CA GLU A 113 -10.54 8.27 1.89
C GLU A 113 -10.73 8.56 3.38
N ALA A 114 -10.46 7.57 4.24
CA ALA A 114 -10.60 7.71 5.68
C ALA A 114 -9.63 8.76 6.25
N LEU A 115 -8.35 8.71 5.85
CA LEU A 115 -7.36 9.69 6.28
C LEU A 115 -7.69 11.10 5.75
N ARG A 116 -8.25 11.21 4.53
CA ARG A 116 -8.70 12.50 3.99
C ARG A 116 -9.84 13.08 4.81
N ALA A 117 -10.81 12.28 5.21
CA ALA A 117 -11.88 12.74 6.08
C ALA A 117 -11.33 13.21 7.44
N ILE A 118 -10.45 12.44 8.08
CA ILE A 118 -9.81 12.85 9.35
C ILE A 118 -9.03 14.16 9.17
N GLU A 119 -8.28 14.31 8.07
CA GLU A 119 -7.51 15.52 7.78
C GLU A 119 -8.42 16.76 7.67
N GLU A 120 -9.49 16.69 6.86
CA GLU A 120 -10.38 17.84 6.63
C GLU A 120 -11.14 18.26 7.89
N TYR A 121 -11.73 17.30 8.62
CA TYR A 121 -12.37 17.59 9.90
C TYR A 121 -11.36 17.95 10.99
N GLY A 122 -10.11 17.50 10.87
CA GLY A 122 -9.00 17.89 11.73
C GLY A 122 -8.67 19.37 11.61
N LYS A 123 -8.77 19.98 10.42
CA LYS A 123 -8.44 21.41 10.21
C LYS A 123 -9.29 22.35 11.07
N ILE A 124 -10.54 21.97 11.35
CA ILE A 124 -11.45 22.77 12.19
C ILE A 124 -11.31 22.46 13.68
N MET A 125 -10.65 21.37 14.06
CA MET A 125 -10.48 20.94 15.45
C MET A 125 -9.09 21.24 16.00
N ASP A 126 -8.06 20.85 15.24
CA ASP A 126 -6.65 21.01 15.57
C ASP A 126 -5.81 20.98 14.27
N PRO A 127 -5.26 22.12 13.83
CA PRO A 127 -4.39 22.17 12.66
C PRO A 127 -3.15 21.26 12.76
N SER A 128 -2.64 21.00 13.97
CA SER A 128 -1.49 20.12 14.18
C SER A 128 -1.85 18.65 13.93
N LEU A 129 -3.06 18.23 14.32
CA LEU A 129 -3.63 16.93 13.95
C LEU A 129 -3.73 16.79 12.44
N ALA A 130 -4.31 17.80 11.77
CA ALA A 130 -4.50 17.77 10.32
C ALA A 130 -3.17 17.56 9.59
N ALA A 131 -2.11 18.25 9.99
CA ALA A 131 -0.77 18.10 9.42
C ALA A 131 -0.20 16.68 9.63
N ARG A 132 -0.36 16.10 10.82
CA ARG A 132 0.08 14.71 11.10
C ARG A 132 -0.67 13.69 10.24
N VAL A 133 -1.98 13.87 10.10
CA VAL A 133 -2.84 12.96 9.32
C VAL A 133 -2.56 13.11 7.82
N GLU A 134 -2.26 14.31 7.34
CA GLU A 134 -1.80 14.54 5.97
C GLU A 134 -0.53 13.73 5.67
N GLN A 135 0.46 13.75 6.57
CA GLN A 135 1.69 12.95 6.42
C GLN A 135 1.39 11.44 6.38
N LEU A 136 0.50 10.96 7.26
CA LEU A 136 0.04 9.57 7.24
C LEU A 136 -0.67 9.23 5.93
N ARG A 137 -1.45 10.15 5.36
CA ARG A 137 -2.14 9.95 4.08
C ARG A 137 -1.17 9.77 2.93
N TYR A 138 -0.13 10.60 2.83
CA TYR A 138 0.89 10.43 1.78
C TYR A 138 1.66 9.12 1.93
N ARG A 139 2.03 8.73 3.16
CA ARG A 139 2.62 7.41 3.42
C ARG A 139 1.67 6.28 3.07
N GLY A 140 0.37 6.44 3.32
CA GLY A 140 -0.67 5.52 2.89
C GLY A 140 -0.67 5.30 1.38
N TYR A 141 -0.60 6.37 0.59
CA TYR A 141 -0.50 6.28 -0.88
C TYR A 141 0.80 5.61 -1.35
N GLU A 142 1.92 5.90 -0.68
CA GLU A 142 3.19 5.25 -1.00
C GLU A 142 3.10 3.74 -0.73
N LEU A 143 2.53 3.33 0.40
CA LEU A 143 2.32 1.93 0.75
C LEU A 143 1.38 1.22 -0.22
N GLU A 144 0.28 1.87 -0.63
CA GLU A 144 -0.63 1.34 -1.67
C GLU A 144 0.13 1.10 -2.98
N ARG A 145 0.92 2.09 -3.45
CA ARG A 145 1.72 1.96 -4.66
C ARG A 145 2.73 0.82 -4.55
N ARG A 146 3.45 0.72 -3.43
CA ARG A 146 4.44 -0.34 -3.22
C ARG A 146 3.77 -1.72 -3.18
N LEU A 147 2.63 -1.87 -2.50
CA LEU A 147 1.83 -3.10 -2.52
C LEU A 147 1.44 -3.51 -3.93
N HIS A 148 0.94 -2.57 -4.74
CA HIS A 148 0.57 -2.84 -6.13
C HIS A 148 1.76 -3.34 -6.96
N LEU A 149 2.90 -2.64 -6.87
CA LEU A 149 4.09 -2.99 -7.63
C LEU A 149 4.68 -4.34 -7.19
N THR A 150 4.76 -4.61 -5.89
CA THR A 150 5.25 -5.89 -5.36
C THR A 150 4.33 -7.04 -5.78
N ALA A 151 3.01 -6.88 -5.68
CA ALA A 151 2.06 -7.89 -6.12
C ALA A 151 2.22 -8.22 -7.61
N ARG A 152 2.29 -7.18 -8.46
CA ARG A 152 2.47 -7.34 -9.91
C ARG A 152 3.82 -7.97 -10.25
N ALA A 153 4.88 -7.61 -9.53
CA ALA A 153 6.19 -8.23 -9.73
C ALA A 153 6.15 -9.72 -9.37
N ARG A 154 5.55 -10.08 -8.22
CA ARG A 154 5.38 -11.49 -7.81
C ARG A 154 4.57 -12.29 -8.82
N GLU A 155 3.49 -11.72 -9.35
CA GLU A 155 2.69 -12.37 -10.39
C GLU A 155 3.51 -12.62 -11.66
N ARG A 156 4.22 -11.59 -12.15
CA ARG A 156 5.04 -11.70 -13.38
C ARG A 156 6.14 -12.75 -13.23
N PHE A 157 6.88 -12.72 -12.12
CA PHE A 157 7.97 -13.66 -11.87
C PHE A 157 7.52 -15.02 -11.35
N GLY A 158 6.29 -15.15 -10.87
CA GLY A 158 5.76 -16.40 -10.33
C GLY A 158 5.71 -17.54 -11.35
N ARG A 159 5.77 -17.21 -12.64
CA ARG A 159 5.84 -18.17 -13.75
C ARG A 159 7.27 -18.43 -14.25
N THR A 160 8.25 -17.66 -13.81
CA THR A 160 9.64 -17.76 -14.26
C THR A 160 10.32 -18.95 -13.59
N ARG A 161 10.76 -19.94 -14.37
CA ARG A 161 11.48 -21.12 -13.90
C ARG A 161 12.96 -21.05 -14.24
N LEU A 162 13.28 -20.52 -15.43
CA LEU A 162 14.66 -20.30 -15.87
C LEU A 162 14.91 -18.81 -16.14
N TYR A 163 15.78 -18.21 -15.33
CA TYR A 163 16.22 -16.82 -15.46
C TYR A 163 17.71 -16.78 -15.84
N VAL A 164 18.01 -16.36 -17.06
CA VAL A 164 19.38 -16.33 -17.60
C VAL A 164 19.93 -14.91 -17.61
N LEU A 165 21.17 -14.77 -17.16
CA LEU A 165 21.93 -13.52 -17.22
C LEU A 165 22.83 -13.55 -18.45
N ILE A 166 22.68 -12.55 -19.32
CA ILE A 166 23.47 -12.39 -20.53
C ILE A 166 24.54 -11.33 -20.28
N THR A 167 25.79 -11.78 -20.26
CA THR A 167 27.00 -10.96 -20.24
C THR A 167 27.91 -11.51 -21.33
N GLU A 168 28.31 -10.68 -22.29
CA GLU A 168 29.06 -11.06 -23.49
C GLU A 168 30.35 -11.80 -23.15
N SER A 169 31.10 -11.33 -22.15
CA SER A 169 32.36 -11.97 -21.74
C SER A 169 32.20 -13.37 -21.13
N LEU A 170 30.99 -13.78 -20.80
CA LEU A 170 30.65 -15.12 -20.31
C LEU A 170 30.04 -16.01 -21.42
N CYS A 171 29.74 -15.44 -22.59
CA CYS A 171 29.22 -16.18 -23.73
C CYS A 171 30.40 -16.86 -24.45
N ARG A 172 30.19 -18.11 -24.88
CA ARG A 172 31.20 -18.83 -25.69
C ARG A 172 31.23 -18.29 -27.12
N ASP A 173 30.05 -17.97 -27.64
CA ASP A 173 29.80 -17.44 -28.97
C ASP A 173 29.23 -16.01 -28.86
N ASP A 174 28.69 -15.48 -29.95
CA ASP A 174 28.02 -14.17 -29.95
C ASP A 174 26.92 -14.09 -28.87
N TRP A 175 26.88 -12.96 -28.16
CA TRP A 175 25.99 -12.78 -27.01
C TRP A 175 24.50 -12.81 -27.42
N PHE A 176 24.17 -12.34 -28.62
CA PHE A 176 22.80 -12.28 -29.10
C PHE A 176 22.34 -13.66 -29.57
N ALA A 177 23.19 -14.40 -30.28
CA ALA A 177 22.93 -15.80 -30.61
C ALA A 177 22.79 -16.68 -29.35
N THR A 178 23.62 -16.43 -28.32
CA THR A 178 23.52 -17.11 -27.03
C THR A 178 22.18 -16.82 -26.34
N ALA A 179 21.71 -15.57 -26.40
CA ALA A 179 20.42 -15.18 -25.85
C ALA A 179 19.24 -15.83 -26.59
N GLU A 180 19.30 -15.92 -27.92
CA GLU A 180 18.32 -16.63 -28.75
C GLU A 180 18.25 -18.12 -28.38
N ALA A 181 19.41 -18.80 -28.36
CA ALA A 181 19.48 -20.20 -27.96
C ALA A 181 18.96 -20.44 -26.52
N ALA A 182 19.19 -19.51 -25.60
CA ALA A 182 18.64 -19.60 -24.24
C ALA A 182 17.11 -19.53 -24.23
N LEU A 183 16.51 -18.66 -25.05
CA LEU A 183 15.05 -18.55 -25.20
C LEU A 183 14.46 -19.79 -25.86
N GLU A 184 15.05 -20.28 -26.94
CA GLU A 184 14.65 -21.53 -27.60
C GLU A 184 14.76 -22.74 -26.66
N GLY A 185 15.76 -22.73 -25.77
CA GLY A 185 15.94 -23.71 -24.70
C GLY A 185 14.94 -23.60 -23.55
N GLY A 186 14.04 -22.61 -23.57
CA GLY A 186 12.98 -22.44 -22.57
C GLY A 186 13.29 -21.46 -21.45
N ALA A 187 14.19 -20.49 -21.65
CA ALA A 187 14.37 -19.40 -20.69
C ALA A 187 13.09 -18.54 -20.62
N ASP A 188 12.54 -18.39 -19.41
CA ASP A 188 11.35 -17.57 -19.16
C ASP A 188 11.71 -16.09 -18.93
N CYS A 189 12.97 -15.82 -18.60
CA CYS A 189 13.48 -14.46 -18.39
C CYS A 189 14.94 -14.34 -18.82
N LEU A 190 15.27 -13.24 -19.49
CA LEU A 190 16.64 -12.82 -19.77
C LEU A 190 16.95 -11.47 -19.09
N GLN A 191 18.14 -11.36 -18.51
CA GLN A 191 18.70 -10.09 -18.06
C GLN A 191 19.92 -9.72 -18.90
N LEU A 192 19.89 -8.55 -19.54
CA LEU A 192 21.11 -7.98 -20.12
C LEU A 192 21.93 -7.38 -18.99
N ARG A 193 23.12 -7.93 -18.73
CA ARG A 193 23.96 -7.50 -17.61
C ARG A 193 25.35 -7.14 -18.08
N GLU A 194 25.50 -5.89 -18.49
CA GLU A 194 26.76 -5.33 -18.96
C GLU A 194 27.19 -4.17 -18.06
N LYS A 195 28.28 -4.36 -17.31
CA LYS A 195 28.72 -3.36 -16.31
C LYS A 195 29.55 -2.22 -16.89
N ASN A 196 30.20 -2.47 -18.02
CA ASN A 196 31.25 -1.62 -18.56
C ASN A 196 30.93 -1.09 -19.97
N LEU A 197 29.72 -1.35 -20.49
CA LEU A 197 29.31 -0.83 -21.80
C LEU A 197 28.92 0.65 -21.71
N PRO A 198 29.26 1.46 -22.71
CA PRO A 198 28.73 2.81 -22.83
C PRO A 198 27.19 2.80 -22.95
N ASP A 199 26.51 3.75 -22.32
CA ASP A 199 25.03 3.83 -22.28
C ASP A 199 24.36 3.69 -23.65
N ARG A 200 24.94 4.31 -24.70
CA ARG A 200 24.40 4.24 -26.07
C ARG A 200 24.42 2.80 -26.61
N GLU A 201 25.50 2.08 -26.35
CA GLU A 201 25.62 0.69 -26.79
C GLU A 201 24.74 -0.23 -25.95
N LEU A 202 24.72 -0.05 -24.64
CA LEU A 202 23.85 -0.79 -23.73
C LEU A 202 22.38 -0.64 -24.13
N LEU A 203 21.92 0.59 -24.43
CA LEU A 203 20.57 0.85 -24.90
C LEU A 203 20.27 0.14 -26.22
N GLY A 204 21.20 0.18 -27.18
CA GLY A 204 21.05 -0.51 -28.46
C GLY A 204 20.90 -2.03 -28.29
N ARG A 205 21.72 -2.64 -27.43
CA ARG A 205 21.62 -4.07 -27.08
C ARG A 205 20.32 -4.39 -26.35
N ALA A 206 19.92 -3.56 -25.39
CA ALA A 206 18.68 -3.72 -24.63
C ALA A 206 17.44 -3.67 -25.54
N GLN A 207 17.40 -2.75 -26.51
CA GLN A 207 16.29 -2.66 -27.47
C GLN A 207 16.19 -3.92 -28.34
N ARG A 208 17.32 -4.43 -28.84
CA ARG A 208 17.35 -5.68 -29.62
C ARG A 208 16.88 -6.87 -28.79
N LEU A 209 17.42 -7.03 -27.58
CA LEU A 209 17.06 -8.16 -26.72
C LEU A 209 15.61 -8.10 -26.24
N ALA A 210 15.08 -6.88 -25.99
CA ALA A 210 13.68 -6.68 -25.65
C ALA A 210 12.74 -7.11 -26.78
N GLY A 211 13.12 -6.90 -28.04
CA GLY A 211 12.40 -7.40 -29.21
C GLY A 211 12.33 -8.93 -29.21
N LEU A 212 13.50 -9.57 -29.10
CA LEU A 212 13.63 -11.03 -29.09
C LEU A 212 12.84 -11.69 -27.94
N CYS A 213 12.94 -11.14 -26.72
CA CYS A 213 12.18 -11.67 -25.58
C CYS A 213 10.66 -11.54 -25.79
N ARG A 214 10.20 -10.45 -26.43
CA ARG A 214 8.77 -10.25 -26.71
C ARG A 214 8.23 -11.29 -27.68
N GLU A 215 9.00 -11.64 -28.71
CA GLU A 215 8.66 -12.69 -29.68
C GLU A 215 8.50 -14.06 -29.01
N HIS A 216 9.34 -14.33 -27.99
CA HIS A 216 9.31 -15.59 -27.23
C HIS A 216 8.38 -15.56 -26.00
N GLY A 217 7.70 -14.44 -25.73
CA GLY A 217 6.86 -14.28 -24.52
C GLY A 217 7.64 -14.30 -23.20
N ALA A 218 8.96 -14.08 -23.24
CA ALA A 218 9.84 -14.08 -22.08
C ALA A 218 9.93 -12.68 -21.43
N LEU A 219 10.24 -12.65 -20.13
CA LEU A 219 10.53 -11.41 -19.41
C LEU A 219 11.91 -10.89 -19.78
N PHE A 220 12.01 -9.58 -19.97
CA PHE A 220 13.28 -8.89 -20.18
C PHE A 220 13.58 -7.92 -19.03
N ILE A 221 14.81 -7.96 -18.53
CA ILE A 221 15.36 -7.07 -17.51
C ILE A 221 16.68 -6.48 -18.02
N VAL A 222 16.94 -5.21 -17.72
CA VAL A 222 18.23 -4.55 -17.94
C VAL A 222 18.77 -4.06 -16.61
#